data_AF-A0A9D9RGG3-F1
#
_entry.id   AF-A0A9D9RGG3-F1
#
_cell.length_a   1.000
_cell.length_b   1.000
_cell.length_c   1.000
_cell.angle_alpha   90.00
_cell.angle_beta   90.00
_cell.angle_gamma   90.00
#
_symmetry.space_group_name_H-M   'P 1'
#
loop_
_entity.id
_entity.type
_entity.pdbx_description
1 polymer ?
#
loop_
_entity_poly.entity_id
_entity_poly.type
_entity_poly.pdbx_seq_one_letter_code
_entity_poly.pdbx_strand_id
1 'polypeptide(L)'
;MKNIFRLLSVFCFISLQLTAQKVPTGIPFQGIAKDYLGAPVNERKIFIQTSLIAGSINGNPIYKEEHATTTDPLGIFSIMIGQGNKTAGIIQSLADLKWEEG
;
A
#
# COMPACT_ATOMS: atom_id res chain seq x y z
N MET A 1 -38.19 -5.37 -37.14
CA MET A 1 -36.98 -4.52 -37.04
C MET A 1 -36.84 -3.79 -35.70
N LYS A 2 -37.89 -3.12 -35.16
CA LYS A 2 -37.84 -2.46 -33.83
C LYS A 2 -37.41 -3.37 -32.67
N ASN A 3 -37.84 -4.63 -32.67
CA ASN A 3 -37.53 -5.56 -31.59
C ASN A 3 -36.07 -6.04 -31.61
N ILE A 4 -35.45 -6.11 -32.79
CA ILE A 4 -34.02 -6.41 -32.96
C ILE A 4 -33.17 -5.27 -32.37
N PHE A 5 -33.57 -4.02 -32.62
CA PHE A 5 -32.85 -2.84 -32.14
C PHE A 5 -32.89 -2.73 -30.62
N ARG A 6 -34.03 -3.08 -30.01
CA ARG A 6 -34.17 -3.18 -28.55
C ARG A 6 -33.29 -4.27 -27.95
N LEU A 7 -33.22 -5.44 -28.59
CA LEU A 7 -32.38 -6.55 -28.11
C LEU A 7 -30.88 -6.19 -28.17
N LEU A 8 -30.45 -5.54 -29.26
CA LEU A 8 -29.08 -5.10 -29.45
C LEU A 8 -28.68 -4.02 -28.43
N SER A 9 -29.60 -3.12 -28.09
CA SER A 9 -29.37 -2.12 -27.04
C SER A 9 -29.17 -2.76 -25.66
N VAL A 10 -29.98 -3.75 -25.28
CA VAL A 10 -29.84 -4.45 -23.99
C VAL A 10 -28.52 -5.24 -23.91
N PHE A 11 -28.12 -5.90 -25.02
CA PHE A 11 -26.85 -6.61 -25.08
C PHE A 11 -25.64 -5.68 -24.91
N CYS A 12 -25.71 -4.45 -25.46
CA CYS A 12 -24.67 -3.43 -25.31
C CYS A 12 -24.51 -2.92 -23.87
N PHE A 13 -25.59 -2.87 -23.09
CA PHE A 13 -25.51 -2.46 -21.68
C PHE A 13 -24.92 -3.54 -20.76
N ILE A 14 -25.08 -4.82 -21.10
CA ILE A 14 -24.56 -5.95 -20.30
C ILE A 14 -23.04 -6.13 -20.47
N SER A 15 -22.47 -5.70 -21.60
CA SER A 15 -21.03 -5.84 -21.89
C SER A 15 -20.14 -4.78 -21.23
N LEU A 16 -20.72 -3.76 -20.60
CA LEU A 16 -19.98 -2.74 -19.86
C LEU A 16 -19.61 -3.28 -18.48
N GLN A 17 -18.53 -4.06 -18.40
CA GLN A 17 -17.91 -4.38 -17.11
C GLN A 17 -17.29 -3.10 -16.54
N LEU A 18 -17.96 -2.51 -15.55
CA LEU A 18 -17.42 -1.41 -14.75
C LEU A 18 -16.31 -1.97 -13.86
N THR A 19 -15.06 -1.68 -14.18
CA THR A 19 -13.95 -1.90 -13.25
C THR A 19 -13.87 -0.70 -12.31
N ALA A 20 -13.88 -0.97 -11.00
CA ALA A 20 -13.57 0.08 -10.03
C ALA A 20 -12.09 0.48 -10.12
N GLN A 21 -11.78 1.67 -9.63
CA GLN A 21 -10.42 2.16 -9.48
C GLN A 21 -9.59 1.19 -8.62
N LYS A 22 -8.46 0.72 -9.15
CA LYS A 22 -7.53 -0.14 -8.41
C LYS A 22 -6.94 0.67 -7.25
N VAL A 23 -7.15 0.19 -6.03
CA VAL A 23 -6.49 0.75 -4.83
C VAL A 23 -4.97 0.70 -5.07
N PRO A 24 -4.22 1.76 -4.71
CA PRO A 24 -2.77 1.77 -4.89
C PRO A 24 -2.13 0.50 -4.33
N THR A 25 -1.26 -0.13 -5.14
CA THR A 25 -0.55 -1.36 -4.75
C THR A 25 0.56 -1.11 -3.73
N GLY A 26 0.75 0.14 -3.29
CA GLY A 26 1.63 0.52 -2.22
C GLY A 26 1.72 2.05 -2.02
N ILE A 27 2.34 2.47 -0.92
CA ILE A 27 2.59 3.88 -0.58
C ILE A 27 4.11 4.12 -0.63
N PRO A 28 4.61 5.00 -1.53
CA PRO A 28 6.03 5.30 -1.58
C PRO A 28 6.44 6.05 -0.31
N PHE A 29 7.53 5.58 0.31
CA PHE A 29 8.09 6.22 1.50
C PHE A 29 9.60 6.36 1.36
N GLN A 30 10.11 7.54 1.66
CA GLN A 30 11.54 7.84 1.67
C GLN A 30 11.91 8.48 3.01
N GLY A 31 13.05 8.06 3.56
CA GLY A 31 13.59 8.59 4.81
C GLY A 31 15.10 8.68 4.79
N ILE A 32 15.66 9.32 5.83
CA ILE A 32 17.10 9.40 6.05
C ILE A 32 17.41 8.70 7.37
N ALA A 33 18.20 7.64 7.32
CA ALA A 33 18.70 6.97 8.51
C ALA A 33 19.95 7.69 9.04
N LYS A 34 19.92 8.06 10.32
CA LYS A 34 21.03 8.69 11.04
C LYS A 34 21.35 7.89 12.30
N ASP A 35 22.61 7.94 12.73
CA ASP A 35 23.05 7.37 13.99
C ASP A 35 22.76 8.31 15.19
N TYR A 36 23.19 7.91 16.39
CA TYR A 36 22.98 8.68 17.62
C TYR A 36 23.73 10.02 17.66
N LEU A 37 24.74 10.21 16.80
CA LEU A 37 25.49 11.46 16.64
C LEU A 37 24.90 12.34 15.53
N GLY A 38 23.86 11.87 14.85
CA GLY A 38 23.24 12.55 13.71
C GLY A 38 23.98 12.37 12.39
N ALA A 39 25.00 11.50 12.34
CA ALA A 39 25.70 11.17 11.10
C ALA A 39 24.85 10.21 10.24
N PRO A 40 24.91 10.32 8.90
CA PRO A 40 24.20 9.39 8.03
C PRO A 40 24.63 7.94 8.24
N VAL A 41 23.66 7.03 8.30
CA VAL A 41 23.92 5.59 8.20
C VAL A 41 24.15 5.29 6.72
N ASN A 42 25.40 5.41 6.27
CA ASN A 42 25.77 5.30 4.87
C ASN A 42 25.91 3.85 4.39
N GLU A 43 25.40 3.56 3.19
CA GLU A 43 25.64 2.31 2.45
C GLU A 43 25.41 1.04 3.27
N ARG A 44 24.42 1.06 4.16
CA ARG A 44 24.17 -0.03 5.12
C ARG A 44 22.82 -0.68 4.85
N LYS A 45 22.80 -2.02 4.93
CA LYS A 45 21.55 -2.77 4.97
C LYS A 45 20.81 -2.43 6.27
N ILE A 46 19.59 -1.93 6.13
CA ILE A 46 18.68 -1.60 7.23
C ILE A 46 17.39 -2.38 7.09
N PHE A 47 16.70 -2.55 8.21
CA PHE A 47 15.40 -3.20 8.29
C PHE A 47 14.39 -2.19 8.82
N ILE A 48 13.28 -2.03 8.09
CA ILE A 48 12.21 -1.11 8.46
C ILE A 48 10.97 -1.93 8.74
N GLN A 49 10.38 -1.73 9.91
CA GLN A 49 9.09 -2.28 10.25
C GLN A 49 8.05 -1.18 10.13
N THR A 50 7.00 -1.41 9.36
CA THR A 50 5.86 -0.49 9.25
C THR A 50 4.65 -1.11 9.92
N SER A 51 3.81 -0.27 10.51
CA SER A 51 2.59 -0.68 11.20
C SER A 51 1.50 0.33 10.90
N LEU A 52 0.37 -0.16 10.42
CA LEU A 52 -0.83 0.63 10.19
C LEU A 52 -1.80 0.39 11.35
N ILE A 53 -2.24 1.47 11.97
CA ILE A 53 -3.22 1.46 13.06
C ILE A 53 -4.44 2.24 12.57
N ALA A 54 -5.63 1.69 12.75
CA ALA A 54 -6.90 2.35 12.42
C ALA A 54 -7.72 2.58 13.70
N GLY A 55 -8.49 3.67 13.72
CA GLY A 55 -9.29 4.08 14.88
C GLY A 55 -8.48 4.83 15.93
N SER A 56 -8.01 4.14 16.97
CA SER A 56 -7.27 4.78 18.07
C SER A 56 -5.76 4.71 17.85
N ILE A 57 -5.04 5.80 18.17
CA ILE A 57 -3.56 5.86 18.09
C ILE A 57 -2.86 4.81 18.98
N ASN A 58 -3.52 4.35 20.04
CA ASN A 58 -3.02 3.30 20.94
C ASN A 58 -3.58 1.91 20.59
N GLY A 59 -4.31 1.78 19.47
CA GLY A 59 -4.90 0.54 19.02
C GLY A 59 -3.86 -0.46 18.51
N ASN A 60 -4.27 -1.73 18.41
CA ASN A 60 -3.43 -2.76 17.80
C ASN A 60 -3.27 -2.48 16.29
N PRO A 61 -2.08 -2.76 15.72
CA PRO A 61 -1.87 -2.59 14.30
C PRO A 61 -2.73 -3.56 13.50
N ILE A 62 -3.49 -3.01 12.55
CA ILE A 62 -4.34 -3.78 11.63
C ILE A 62 -3.54 -4.37 10.48
N TYR A 63 -2.34 -3.84 10.22
CA TYR A 63 -1.39 -4.33 9.23
C TYR A 63 0.04 -4.06 9.73
N LYS A 64 0.93 -5.04 9.55
CA LYS A 64 2.33 -4.92 9.93
C LYS A 64 3.18 -5.69 8.94
N GLU A 65 4.25 -5.05 8.46
CA GLU A 65 5.17 -5.63 7.49
C GLU A 65 6.61 -5.18 7.77
N GLU A 66 7.55 -5.88 7.14
CA GLU A 66 8.98 -5.61 7.23
C GLU A 66 9.61 -5.46 5.86
N HIS A 67 10.52 -4.50 5.77
CA HIS A 67 11.31 -4.18 4.59
C HIS A 67 12.79 -4.36 4.90
N ALA A 68 13.54 -4.82 3.91
CA ALA A 68 15.00 -4.79 3.93
C ALA A 68 15.47 -3.96 2.74
N THR A 69 16.23 -2.90 3.01
CA THR A 69 16.77 -2.01 1.97
C THR A 69 18.18 -1.58 2.36
N THR A 70 18.88 -0.91 1.44
CA THR A 70 20.22 -0.38 1.65
C THR A 70 20.18 1.12 1.48
N THR A 71 20.77 1.86 2.43
CA THR A 71 20.87 3.31 2.35
C THR A 71 21.89 3.76 1.31
N ASP A 72 21.74 4.98 0.81
CA ASP A 72 22.75 5.63 -0.04
C ASP A 72 23.88 6.29 0.80
N PRO A 73 24.88 6.96 0.18
CA PRO A 73 25.94 7.65 0.92
C PRO A 73 25.47 8.77 1.86
N LEU A 74 24.27 9.31 1.63
CA LEU A 74 23.63 10.34 2.47
C LEU A 74 22.66 9.74 3.50
N GLY A 75 22.59 8.41 3.61
CA GLY A 75 21.70 7.70 4.51
C GLY A 75 20.26 7.60 4.03
N ILE A 76 19.98 7.98 2.78
CA ILE A 76 18.64 7.97 2.21
C ILE A 76 18.24 6.54 1.87
N PHE A 77 17.01 6.16 2.21
CA PHE A 77 16.40 4.89 1.79
C PHE A 77 14.99 5.12 1.26
N SER A 78 14.55 4.24 0.35
CA SER A 78 13.20 4.22 -0.19
C SER A 78 12.58 2.83 -0.04
N ILE A 79 11.31 2.77 0.33
CA ILE A 79 10.49 1.56 0.42
C ILE A 79 9.10 1.83 -0.17
N MET A 80 8.36 0.76 -0.47
CA MET A 80 6.97 0.82 -0.90
C MET A 80 6.10 0.12 0.15
N ILE A 81 5.45 0.89 1.03
CA ILE A 81 4.60 0.35 2.09
C ILE A 81 3.45 -0.43 1.46
N GLY A 82 3.15 -1.64 1.94
CA GLY A 82 2.20 -2.58 1.35
C GLY A 82 2.84 -3.57 0.37
N GLN A 83 4.14 -3.46 0.13
CA GLN A 83 4.94 -4.42 -0.64
C GLN A 83 6.08 -5.05 0.17
N GLY A 84 6.03 -4.92 1.51
CA GLY A 84 6.96 -5.58 2.41
C GLY A 84 6.54 -7.02 2.72
N ASN A 85 7.35 -7.69 3.55
CA ASN A 85 6.98 -8.98 4.10
C ASN A 85 6.00 -8.79 5.24
N LYS A 86 4.73 -9.13 5.03
CA LYS A 86 3.70 -9.06 6.08
C LYS A 86 4.08 -9.97 7.25
N THR A 87 4.08 -9.43 8.46
CA THR A 87 4.39 -10.15 9.71
C THR A 87 3.22 -10.25 10.66
N ALA A 88 2.27 -9.30 10.64
CA ALA A 88 1.07 -9.35 11.47
C ALA A 88 -0.07 -8.49 10.89
N GLY A 89 -1.22 -8.50 11.58
CA GLY A 89 -2.40 -7.72 11.23
C GLY A 89 -3.50 -8.53 10.55
N ILE A 90 -4.72 -7.98 10.59
CA ILE A 90 -5.96 -8.64 10.19
C ILE A 90 -6.13 -8.60 8.66
N ILE A 91 -5.76 -7.50 8.01
CA ILE A 91 -5.88 -7.36 6.56
C ILE A 91 -4.69 -8.00 5.85
N GLN A 92 -4.87 -8.49 4.61
CA GLN A 92 -3.79 -9.15 3.85
C GLN A 92 -3.02 -8.17 2.97
N SER A 93 -3.71 -7.14 2.47
CA SER A 93 -3.14 -6.10 1.62
C SER A 93 -3.75 -4.74 1.95
N LEU A 94 -3.08 -3.67 1.52
CA LEU A 94 -3.65 -2.31 1.61
C LEU A 94 -4.92 -2.12 0.78
N ALA A 95 -5.19 -3.02 -0.18
CA ALA A 95 -6.43 -3.02 -0.95
C ALA A 95 -7.64 -3.49 -0.14
N ASP A 96 -7.43 -4.29 0.90
CA ASP A 96 -8.49 -4.76 1.79
C ASP A 96 -8.86 -3.72 2.86
N LEU A 97 -8.10 -2.61 2.93
CA LEU A 97 -8.36 -1.55 3.89
C LEU A 97 -9.59 -0.74 3.44
N LYS A 98 -10.54 -0.58 4.35
CA LYS A 98 -11.65 0.35 4.19
C LYS A 98 -11.21 1.76 4.56
N TRP A 99 -10.65 2.45 3.58
CA TRP A 99 -10.14 3.82 3.74
C TRP A 99 -11.20 4.84 4.20
N GLU A 100 -12.49 4.54 4.02
CA GLU A 100 -13.63 5.36 4.44
C GLU A 100 -13.96 5.27 5.94
N GLU A 101 -13.45 4.25 6.65
CA GLU A 101 -13.68 4.07 8.10
C GLU A 101 -12.61 4.77 8.97
N GLY A 102 -11.71 5.54 8.34
CA GLY A 102 -10.60 6.26 8.98
C GLY A 102 -10.95 7.65 9.51
#